data_AF-A0A1G1AGF7-F1
#
_entry.id   AF-A0A1G1AGF7-F1
#
_cell.length_a   1.000
_cell.length_b   1.000
_cell.length_c   1.000
_cell.angle_alpha   90.00
_cell.angle_beta   90.00
_cell.angle_gamma   90.00
#
_symmetry.space_group_name_H-M   'P 1'
#
loop_
_entity.id
_entity.type
_entity.pdbx_description
1 polymer ?
#
loop_
_entity_poly.entity_id
_entity_poly.type
_entity_poly.pdbx_seq_one_letter_code
_entity_poly.pdbx_strand_id
1 'polypeptide(L)'
;MKSPADQKIIQIDITNACIHRCSNCTRHCGHHDKPFFMDLNTFKKAVDSLVKHPGMVGIMGGEPTIHPDFEKFIEYYRSKIGPKQNFEFARKPLENFTEHAEENLAFDTTKRRGLFSSLGNKYYEHFEIIQDTFSYQCLNDHTNPGMHQALLVARKDLGIPDDEWIKLRDKCWIQNLWSSSITPKGAFFCEVAASLDMLFDGPGGWPIEPDWWKRTPAEFGDQLKWCELCGAALQVPRRRANEETDDVSPTMFEKLTAANSPKTREHRVEVINTTGYNPETYKCKPSNEWYLPEEDNKQRINGTNHSLYPQHIDAIIVSRNGKTIQHLAQSAAEQFTNVILALNSNPDDMKHPASNISVLTVPSASRDALIAAAVKQLNPKSWVAVLDEDVVLSKGFADQLKRWILNPGCIYLFNRHNTWGLGHRPLIHTAHNQSPDDLRATAFCSLFHPRAHAVRDLMKNISSSDPVNPSKPEHWPDGKQIDMHWFFLQPDALAERKQTGREMAAHAVSLWQALQDCHRKIALYGAGHHTRWFLQLLEIKKLPAPVAIFDDNPFCQEINGIPVMQPQTADRNSFDTVVLSVDPGRMTEILKNRCKELWGNACNVVELYRQYPEGRFMKILPNPGH
;
A
#
# COMPACT_ATOMS: atom_id res chain seq x y z
N MET A 1 -28.86 17.98 1.67
CA MET A 1 -27.78 17.60 0.75
C MET A 1 -26.69 18.66 0.79
N LYS A 2 -25.44 18.31 0.49
CA LYS A 2 -24.30 19.24 0.45
C LYS A 2 -23.66 19.34 -0.94
N SER A 3 -22.93 20.42 -1.21
CA SER A 3 -22.19 20.55 -2.48
C SER A 3 -21.09 19.48 -2.58
N PRO A 4 -20.69 19.03 -3.78
CA PRO A 4 -19.46 18.26 -3.95
C PRO A 4 -18.23 18.98 -3.40
N ALA A 5 -18.23 20.32 -3.33
CA ALA A 5 -17.18 21.12 -2.70
C ALA A 5 -17.03 20.84 -1.20
N ASP A 6 -18.12 20.46 -0.53
CA ASP A 6 -18.19 20.16 0.90
C ASP A 6 -18.06 18.66 1.21
N GLN A 7 -17.88 17.82 0.17
CA GLN A 7 -17.58 16.41 0.34
C GLN A 7 -16.10 16.21 0.62
N LYS A 8 -15.79 15.29 1.54
CA LYS A 8 -14.40 14.95 1.87
C LYS A 8 -13.69 14.29 0.69
N ILE A 9 -14.47 13.64 -0.19
CA ILE A 9 -13.97 12.76 -1.25
C ILE A 9 -14.86 12.94 -2.49
N ILE A 10 -14.21 13.02 -3.65
CA ILE A 10 -14.84 12.83 -4.96
C ILE A 10 -14.17 11.63 -5.64
N GLN A 11 -14.96 10.69 -6.14
CA GLN A 11 -14.47 9.48 -6.78
C GLN A 11 -14.37 9.64 -8.31
N ILE A 12 -13.40 8.95 -8.91
CA ILE A 12 -13.37 8.69 -10.34
C ILE A 12 -13.57 7.19 -10.52
N ASP A 13 -14.72 6.82 -11.07
CA ASP A 13 -15.10 5.45 -11.37
C ASP A 13 -14.44 5.02 -12.70
N ILE A 14 -13.33 4.28 -12.62
CA ILE A 14 -12.57 3.92 -13.82
C ILE A 14 -13.08 2.64 -14.50
N THR A 15 -13.86 1.84 -13.79
CA THR A 15 -14.56 0.66 -14.31
C THR A 15 -15.72 0.28 -13.38
N ASN A 16 -16.76 -0.38 -13.87
CA ASN A 16 -17.75 -1.09 -13.05
C ASN A 16 -17.59 -2.62 -13.09
N ALA A 17 -16.54 -3.13 -13.73
CA ALA A 17 -16.17 -4.54 -13.63
C ALA A 17 -15.65 -4.84 -12.22
N CYS A 18 -16.03 -5.99 -11.66
CA CYS A 18 -15.57 -6.47 -10.36
C CYS A 18 -15.53 -7.99 -10.37
N ILE A 19 -14.66 -8.58 -9.54
CA ILE A 19 -14.62 -10.02 -9.31
C ILE A 19 -15.75 -10.50 -8.39
N HIS A 20 -16.42 -9.58 -7.69
CA HIS A 20 -17.53 -9.85 -6.79
C HIS A 20 -18.87 -9.40 -7.38
N ARG A 21 -19.96 -10.06 -6.95
CA ARG A 21 -21.33 -9.70 -7.30
C ARG A 21 -22.14 -9.39 -6.03
N CYS A 22 -21.55 -8.66 -5.10
CA CYS A 22 -22.14 -8.42 -3.79
C CYS A 22 -23.60 -7.95 -3.86
N SER A 23 -24.43 -8.45 -2.95
CA SER A 23 -25.79 -7.97 -2.70
C SER A 23 -25.77 -6.46 -2.47
N ASN A 24 -26.70 -5.74 -3.10
CA ASN A 24 -26.95 -4.33 -2.87
C ASN A 24 -25.71 -3.43 -3.01
N CYS A 25 -24.79 -3.77 -3.94
CA CYS A 25 -23.57 -3.03 -4.20
C CYS A 25 -23.86 -1.59 -4.68
N THR A 26 -23.15 -0.57 -4.18
CA THR A 26 -23.30 0.83 -4.61
C THR A 26 -22.93 1.07 -6.07
N ARG A 27 -22.16 0.16 -6.67
CA ARG A 27 -21.83 0.16 -8.10
C ARG A 27 -22.67 -0.81 -8.92
N HIS A 28 -23.59 -1.53 -8.28
CA HIS A 28 -24.48 -2.51 -8.91
C HIS A 28 -23.70 -3.57 -9.71
N CYS A 29 -22.52 -3.96 -9.21
CA CYS A 29 -21.71 -5.03 -9.80
C CYS A 29 -22.54 -6.33 -9.89
N GLY A 30 -22.50 -6.97 -11.06
CA GLY A 30 -23.34 -8.12 -11.39
C GLY A 30 -24.66 -7.79 -12.10
N HIS A 31 -25.13 -6.54 -12.07
CA HIS A 31 -26.27 -6.10 -12.89
C HIS A 31 -25.87 -5.55 -14.26
N HIS A 32 -24.60 -5.15 -14.43
CA HIS A 32 -24.09 -4.67 -15.71
C HIS A 32 -23.84 -5.84 -16.67
N ASP A 33 -24.59 -5.91 -17.77
CA ASP A 33 -24.39 -6.93 -18.81
C ASP A 33 -23.03 -6.77 -19.51
N LYS A 34 -22.62 -5.51 -19.73
CA LYS A 34 -21.30 -5.15 -20.26
C LYS A 34 -20.66 -4.11 -19.35
N PRO A 35 -19.56 -4.45 -18.65
CA PRO A 35 -18.86 -3.45 -17.88
C PRO A 35 -18.14 -2.46 -18.79
N PHE A 36 -17.91 -1.25 -18.28
CA PHE A 36 -17.08 -0.25 -18.93
C PHE A 36 -15.65 -0.29 -18.39
N PHE A 37 -14.72 0.17 -19.23
CA PHE A 37 -13.36 0.53 -18.86
C PHE A 37 -13.14 1.94 -19.41
N MET A 38 -12.95 2.91 -18.52
CA MET A 38 -12.79 4.32 -18.89
C MET A 38 -11.59 4.48 -19.82
N ASP A 39 -11.67 5.34 -20.83
CA ASP A 39 -10.51 5.63 -21.67
C ASP A 39 -9.58 6.67 -21.01
N LEU A 40 -8.30 6.65 -21.40
CA LEU A 40 -7.28 7.53 -20.82
C LEU A 40 -7.59 9.03 -21.02
N ASN A 41 -8.23 9.44 -22.12
CA ASN A 41 -8.51 10.86 -22.36
C ASN A 41 -9.62 11.35 -21.43
N THR A 42 -10.67 10.57 -21.26
CA THR A 42 -11.74 10.86 -20.29
C THR A 42 -11.20 10.88 -18.86
N PHE A 43 -10.33 9.92 -18.52
CA PHE A 43 -9.66 9.91 -17.22
C PHE A 43 -8.82 11.18 -16.97
N LYS A 44 -8.03 11.61 -17.97
CA LYS A 44 -7.24 12.85 -17.87
C LYS A 44 -8.11 14.07 -17.61
N LYS A 45 -9.24 14.20 -18.34
CA LYS A 45 -10.23 15.27 -18.09
C LYS A 45 -10.79 15.22 -16.68
N ALA A 46 -11.12 14.03 -16.18
CA ALA A 46 -11.62 13.84 -14.82
C ALA A 46 -10.62 14.33 -13.78
N VAL A 47 -9.35 13.88 -13.88
CA VAL A 47 -8.26 14.31 -13.01
C VAL A 47 -8.02 15.83 -13.09
N ASP A 48 -7.94 16.38 -14.30
CA ASP A 48 -7.67 17.81 -14.51
C ASP A 48 -8.78 18.70 -13.94
N SER A 49 -10.03 18.26 -14.01
CA SER A 49 -11.18 18.98 -13.43
C SER A 49 -11.14 19.10 -11.90
N LEU A 50 -10.41 18.19 -11.24
CA LEU A 50 -10.34 18.05 -9.78
C LEU A 50 -9.02 18.55 -9.16
N VAL A 51 -8.07 19.08 -9.96
CA VAL A 51 -6.77 19.58 -9.46
C VAL A 51 -6.93 20.59 -8.32
N LYS A 52 -7.94 21.48 -8.42
CA LYS A 52 -8.25 22.52 -7.42
C LYS A 52 -9.21 22.08 -6.31
N HIS A 53 -9.80 20.89 -6.38
CA HIS A 53 -10.70 20.41 -5.34
C HIS A 53 -9.93 20.17 -4.03
N PRO A 54 -10.31 20.78 -2.89
CA PRO A 54 -9.51 20.71 -1.67
C PRO A 54 -9.54 19.33 -1.00
N GLY A 55 -10.58 18.54 -1.22
CA GLY A 55 -10.72 17.20 -0.68
C GLY A 55 -9.91 16.15 -1.43
N MET A 56 -10.11 14.89 -1.03
CA MET A 56 -9.48 13.75 -1.66
C MET A 56 -10.13 13.43 -3.01
N VAL A 57 -9.30 13.11 -3.99
CA VAL A 57 -9.75 12.53 -5.26
C VAL A 57 -9.48 11.04 -5.18
N GLY A 58 -10.52 10.22 -5.16
CA GLY A 58 -10.39 8.78 -5.06
C GLY A 58 -10.44 8.09 -6.43
N ILE A 59 -9.70 6.99 -6.56
CA ILE A 59 -9.83 6.04 -7.68
C ILE A 59 -10.68 4.88 -7.18
N MET A 60 -11.81 4.65 -7.85
CA MET A 60 -12.81 3.65 -7.46
C MET A 60 -13.45 3.03 -8.71
N GLY A 61 -14.44 2.17 -8.48
CA GLY A 61 -15.21 1.49 -9.50
C GLY A 61 -15.83 0.22 -8.91
N GLY A 62 -15.94 -0.82 -9.73
CA GLY A 62 -16.09 -2.18 -9.25
C GLY A 62 -14.81 -2.61 -8.51
N GLU A 63 -13.82 -3.14 -9.24
CA GLU A 63 -12.46 -3.31 -8.75
C GLU A 63 -11.52 -2.52 -9.68
N PRO A 64 -10.99 -1.34 -9.28
CA PRO A 64 -10.23 -0.49 -10.18
C PRO A 64 -8.94 -1.14 -10.72
N THR A 65 -8.28 -2.02 -9.95
CA THR A 65 -7.00 -2.62 -10.33
C THR A 65 -7.09 -3.59 -11.50
N ILE A 66 -8.28 -4.06 -11.89
CA ILE A 66 -8.43 -4.88 -13.11
C ILE A 66 -8.45 -4.05 -14.40
N HIS A 67 -8.46 -2.71 -14.30
CA HIS A 67 -8.44 -1.85 -15.48
C HIS A 67 -7.16 -2.10 -16.30
N PRO A 68 -7.25 -2.35 -17.62
CA PRO A 68 -6.08 -2.72 -18.43
C PRO A 68 -4.98 -1.65 -18.46
N ASP A 69 -5.37 -0.38 -18.32
CA ASP A 69 -4.45 0.77 -18.27
C ASP A 69 -4.25 1.34 -16.84
N PHE A 70 -4.50 0.56 -15.79
CA PHE A 70 -4.44 1.03 -14.38
C PHE A 70 -3.17 1.82 -14.07
N GLU A 71 -1.98 1.29 -14.39
CA GLU A 71 -0.72 1.98 -14.09
C GLU A 71 -0.59 3.33 -14.81
N LYS A 72 -0.98 3.40 -16.10
CA LYS A 72 -0.95 4.66 -16.87
C LYS A 72 -1.88 5.70 -16.23
N PHE A 73 -3.01 5.25 -15.69
CA PHE A 73 -3.94 6.12 -14.98
C PHE A 73 -3.30 6.65 -13.71
N ILE A 74 -2.71 5.77 -12.91
CA ILE A 74 -2.08 6.17 -11.64
C ILE A 74 -0.88 7.09 -11.85
N GLU A 75 -0.07 6.86 -12.90
CA GLU A 75 1.01 7.74 -13.30
C GLU A 75 0.54 9.16 -13.63
N TYR A 76 -0.52 9.29 -14.46
CA TYR A 76 -1.08 10.61 -14.76
C TYR A 76 -1.68 11.26 -13.52
N TYR A 77 -2.46 10.49 -12.77
CA TYR A 77 -3.14 10.93 -11.56
C TYR A 77 -2.18 11.50 -10.52
N ARG A 78 -1.10 10.78 -10.19
CA ARG A 78 -0.10 11.26 -9.22
C ARG A 78 0.67 12.47 -9.72
N SER A 79 0.79 12.67 -11.04
CA SER A 79 1.43 13.87 -11.59
C SER A 79 0.61 15.16 -11.37
N LYS A 80 -0.69 15.03 -11.06
CA LYS A 80 -1.65 16.14 -10.97
C LYS A 80 -2.25 16.35 -9.58
N ILE A 81 -2.58 15.27 -8.88
CA ILE A 81 -3.27 15.30 -7.58
C ILE A 81 -2.27 15.05 -6.46
N GLY A 82 -2.38 15.78 -5.34
CA GLY A 82 -1.61 15.50 -4.13
C GLY A 82 -0.11 15.88 -4.21
N PRO A 83 0.70 15.44 -3.23
CA PRO A 83 2.12 15.82 -3.14
C PRO A 83 2.96 15.15 -4.23
N LYS A 84 3.96 15.86 -4.78
CA LYS A 84 4.79 15.32 -5.88
C LYS A 84 5.69 14.15 -5.47
N GLN A 85 5.93 13.95 -4.18
CA GLN A 85 6.77 12.86 -3.69
C GLN A 85 6.05 11.51 -3.74
N ASN A 86 6.83 10.45 -3.95
CA ASN A 86 6.36 9.08 -3.74
C ASN A 86 6.32 8.79 -2.24
N PHE A 87 5.40 7.93 -1.85
CA PHE A 87 5.40 7.34 -0.52
C PHE A 87 6.40 6.17 -0.44
N GLU A 88 6.74 5.77 0.78
CA GLU A 88 7.67 4.67 1.05
C GLU A 88 6.99 3.51 1.79
N PHE A 89 5.68 3.35 1.57
CA PHE A 89 4.89 2.32 2.24
C PHE A 89 5.28 0.91 1.76
N ALA A 90 5.21 -0.04 2.68
CA ALA A 90 5.44 -1.46 2.43
C ALA A 90 6.75 -1.82 1.68
N ARG A 91 7.81 -0.99 1.71
CA ARG A 91 9.09 -1.37 1.07
C ARG A 91 9.75 -2.55 1.79
N LYS A 92 9.67 -2.54 3.13
CA LYS A 92 10.09 -3.65 3.98
C LYS A 92 9.06 -4.79 3.93
N PRO A 93 9.48 -6.06 4.13
CA PRO A 93 8.56 -7.19 4.23
C PRO A 93 7.51 -6.95 5.32
N LEU A 94 6.26 -7.33 5.05
CA LEU A 94 5.17 -7.24 6.02
C LEU A 94 4.67 -8.63 6.39
N GLU A 95 4.40 -8.88 7.67
CA GLU A 95 3.78 -10.13 8.14
C GLU A 95 2.26 -10.09 7.96
N ASN A 96 1.68 -8.92 8.22
CA ASN A 96 0.25 -8.69 8.29
C ASN A 96 -0.09 -7.38 7.58
N PHE A 97 -0.83 -7.49 6.47
CA PHE A 97 -1.23 -6.30 5.70
C PHE A 97 -2.32 -5.49 6.39
N THR A 98 -3.22 -6.13 7.13
CA THR A 98 -4.29 -5.45 7.86
C THR A 98 -3.70 -4.49 8.89
N GLU A 99 -2.75 -4.94 9.70
CA GLU A 99 -2.04 -4.09 10.67
C GLU A 99 -1.34 -2.92 9.97
N HIS A 100 -0.63 -3.18 8.87
CA HIS A 100 0.00 -2.13 8.08
C HIS A 100 -1.01 -1.10 7.54
N ALA A 101 -2.14 -1.56 7.01
CA ALA A 101 -3.17 -0.70 6.44
C ALA A 101 -3.82 0.18 7.50
N GLU A 102 -4.12 -0.36 8.69
CA GLU A 102 -4.67 0.41 9.80
C GLU A 102 -3.72 1.49 10.31
N GLU A 103 -2.43 1.16 10.43
CA GLU A 103 -1.42 2.07 10.97
C GLU A 103 -0.99 3.16 9.98
N ASN A 104 -0.99 2.85 8.68
CA ASN A 104 -0.30 3.70 7.69
C ASN A 104 -1.18 4.19 6.54
N LEU A 105 -2.27 3.48 6.21
CA LEU A 105 -3.02 3.68 4.95
C LEU A 105 -4.46 4.12 5.17
N ALA A 106 -4.97 4.03 6.39
CA ALA A 106 -6.28 4.56 6.73
C ALA A 106 -6.10 5.98 7.30
N PHE A 107 -7.08 6.86 7.05
CA PHE A 107 -7.29 8.15 7.74
C PHE A 107 -6.58 9.41 7.21
N ASP A 108 -5.48 9.35 6.44
CA ASP A 108 -4.88 10.58 5.88
C ASP A 108 -5.47 11.00 4.53
N THR A 109 -6.59 11.72 4.59
CA THR A 109 -7.21 12.36 3.41
C THR A 109 -6.51 13.65 2.98
N THR A 110 -5.57 14.18 3.76
CA THR A 110 -4.94 15.49 3.52
C THR A 110 -3.96 15.48 2.35
N LYS A 111 -3.39 14.31 2.03
CA LYS A 111 -2.55 14.13 0.83
C LYS A 111 -3.36 14.02 -0.46
N ARG A 112 -4.70 14.05 -0.35
CA ARG A 112 -5.67 14.10 -1.44
C ARG A 112 -5.71 12.89 -2.38
N ARG A 113 -4.98 11.81 -2.08
CA ARG A 113 -4.93 10.61 -2.91
C ARG A 113 -5.56 9.39 -2.25
N GLY A 114 -6.62 8.84 -2.86
CA GLY A 114 -7.35 7.69 -2.35
C GLY A 114 -7.48 6.55 -3.37
N LEU A 115 -7.38 5.30 -2.91
CA LEU A 115 -7.73 4.10 -3.66
C LEU A 115 -8.81 3.31 -2.91
N PHE A 116 -9.83 2.86 -3.63
CA PHE A 116 -10.92 2.03 -3.11
C PHE A 116 -10.93 0.71 -3.86
N SER A 117 -10.52 -0.37 -3.20
CA SER A 117 -10.25 -1.65 -3.86
C SER A 117 -10.77 -2.84 -3.05
N SER A 118 -11.21 -3.86 -3.77
CA SER A 118 -11.58 -5.17 -3.27
C SER A 118 -10.38 -6.09 -2.97
N LEU A 119 -9.14 -5.58 -3.04
CA LEU A 119 -7.90 -6.33 -2.78
C LEU A 119 -7.80 -7.64 -3.60
N GLY A 120 -8.27 -7.61 -4.85
CA GLY A 120 -8.19 -8.76 -5.75
C GLY A 120 -6.76 -9.08 -6.23
N ASN A 121 -6.58 -10.17 -6.98
CA ASN A 121 -5.27 -10.62 -7.46
C ASN A 121 -4.48 -9.55 -8.24
N LYS A 122 -5.17 -8.65 -8.94
CA LYS A 122 -4.56 -7.55 -9.70
C LYS A 122 -3.97 -6.45 -8.81
N TYR A 123 -4.44 -6.32 -7.58
CA TYR A 123 -3.87 -5.39 -6.61
C TYR A 123 -2.39 -5.70 -6.36
N TYR A 124 -2.04 -6.98 -6.15
CA TYR A 124 -0.64 -7.35 -5.92
C TYR A 124 0.24 -7.13 -7.16
N GLU A 125 -0.31 -7.29 -8.36
CA GLU A 125 0.41 -6.98 -9.60
C GLU A 125 0.81 -5.50 -9.69
N HIS A 126 0.01 -4.61 -9.11
CA HIS A 126 0.23 -3.17 -9.06
C HIS A 126 0.72 -2.68 -7.70
N PHE A 127 1.16 -3.57 -6.80
CA PHE A 127 1.45 -3.26 -5.41
C PHE A 127 2.48 -2.12 -5.29
N GLU A 128 3.55 -2.15 -6.08
CA GLU A 128 4.57 -1.08 -6.08
C GLU A 128 3.96 0.31 -6.32
N ILE A 129 3.25 0.51 -7.44
CA ILE A 129 2.72 1.82 -7.79
C ILE A 129 1.62 2.26 -6.83
N ILE A 130 0.85 1.31 -6.28
CA ILE A 130 -0.18 1.59 -5.29
C ILE A 130 0.46 2.14 -4.01
N GLN A 131 1.46 1.44 -3.47
CA GLN A 131 2.14 1.83 -2.23
C GLN A 131 2.97 3.10 -2.39
N ASP A 132 3.51 3.36 -3.58
CA ASP A 132 4.22 4.61 -3.88
C ASP A 132 3.26 5.81 -4.07
N THR A 133 1.95 5.59 -4.31
CA THR A 133 1.01 6.64 -4.72
C THR A 133 -0.06 6.97 -3.70
N PHE A 134 -0.65 5.99 -3.02
CA PHE A 134 -1.85 6.18 -2.22
C PHE A 134 -1.54 6.13 -0.72
N SER A 135 -1.69 7.29 -0.06
CA SER A 135 -1.67 7.39 1.41
C SER A 135 -3.00 7.03 2.05
N TYR A 136 -4.10 7.08 1.29
CA TYR A 136 -5.39 6.59 1.74
C TYR A 136 -5.81 5.38 0.89
N GLN A 137 -6.07 4.25 1.54
CA GLN A 137 -6.54 3.04 0.88
C GLN A 137 -7.72 2.46 1.66
N CYS A 138 -8.91 2.57 1.09
CA CYS A 138 -10.11 1.92 1.62
C CYS A 138 -10.20 0.54 0.99
N LEU A 139 -9.67 -0.44 1.73
CA LEU A 139 -9.61 -1.84 1.32
C LEU A 139 -10.81 -2.58 1.92
N ASN A 140 -11.36 -3.51 1.15
CA ASN A 140 -12.36 -4.46 1.62
C ASN A 140 -12.31 -5.70 0.73
N ASP A 141 -11.82 -6.84 1.21
CA ASP A 141 -11.72 -8.05 0.39
C ASP A 141 -13.06 -8.77 0.17
N HIS A 142 -14.14 -8.22 0.73
CA HIS A 142 -15.51 -8.72 0.63
C HIS A 142 -15.68 -10.18 1.07
N THR A 143 -14.74 -10.71 1.87
CA THR A 143 -14.89 -12.02 2.50
C THR A 143 -15.74 -11.94 3.77
N ASN A 144 -15.74 -10.78 4.45
CA ASN A 144 -16.70 -10.49 5.50
C ASN A 144 -18.10 -10.34 4.88
N PRO A 145 -19.11 -11.05 5.40
CA PRO A 145 -20.44 -11.03 4.82
C PRO A 145 -21.07 -9.65 4.77
N GLY A 146 -20.76 -8.71 5.67
CA GLY A 146 -21.20 -7.29 5.67
C GLY A 146 -22.70 -7.02 5.38
N MET A 147 -23.40 -6.27 6.23
CA MET A 147 -24.82 -5.99 5.99
C MET A 147 -25.02 -4.79 5.04
N HIS A 148 -25.34 -5.05 3.78
CA HIS A 148 -25.60 -4.03 2.76
C HIS A 148 -27.09 -3.67 2.68
N GLN A 149 -27.39 -2.37 2.75
CA GLN A 149 -28.74 -1.81 2.57
C GLN A 149 -29.19 -1.91 1.12
N ALA A 150 -30.45 -2.30 0.88
CA ALA A 150 -31.08 -2.30 -0.42
C ALA A 150 -31.03 -0.92 -1.08
N LEU A 151 -30.35 -0.81 -2.23
CA LEU A 151 -30.22 0.46 -2.95
C LEU A 151 -31.20 0.59 -4.12
N LEU A 152 -31.67 -0.52 -4.68
CA LEU A 152 -32.55 -0.54 -5.85
C LEU A 152 -34.03 -0.56 -5.40
N VAL A 153 -34.43 0.47 -4.63
CA VAL A 153 -35.78 0.62 -4.08
C VAL A 153 -36.32 2.00 -4.43
N ALA A 154 -37.43 2.04 -5.17
CA ALA A 154 -38.09 3.29 -5.52
C ALA A 154 -39.00 3.78 -4.39
N ARG A 155 -38.89 5.05 -4.01
CA ARG A 155 -39.69 5.63 -2.91
C ARG A 155 -41.20 5.60 -3.18
N LYS A 156 -41.60 5.66 -4.46
CA LYS A 156 -43.01 5.57 -4.87
C LYS A 156 -43.62 4.19 -4.61
N ASP A 157 -42.83 3.13 -4.72
CA ASP A 157 -43.32 1.78 -4.41
C ASP A 157 -43.63 1.61 -2.92
N LEU A 158 -42.99 2.42 -2.06
CA LEU A 158 -43.23 2.48 -0.62
C LEU A 158 -44.35 3.44 -0.21
N GLY A 159 -44.99 4.13 -1.16
CA GLY A 159 -46.07 5.09 -0.90
C GLY A 159 -45.62 6.41 -0.28
N ILE A 160 -44.33 6.76 -0.37
CA ILE A 160 -43.79 7.98 0.25
C ILE A 160 -44.15 9.22 -0.61
N PRO A 161 -44.88 10.20 -0.05
CA PRO A 161 -45.29 11.41 -0.78
C PRO A 161 -44.12 12.39 -0.98
N ASP A 162 -44.29 13.33 -1.91
CA ASP A 162 -43.21 14.23 -2.35
C ASP A 162 -42.67 15.15 -1.22
N ASP A 163 -43.54 15.65 -0.35
CA ASP A 163 -43.19 16.56 0.74
C ASP A 163 -42.38 15.86 1.85
N GLU A 164 -42.68 14.59 2.11
CA GLU A 164 -41.89 13.73 3.00
C GLU A 164 -40.57 13.33 2.34
N TRP A 165 -40.64 12.94 1.06
CA TRP A 165 -39.48 12.49 0.30
C TRP A 165 -38.36 13.52 0.25
N ILE A 166 -38.68 14.80 0.00
CA ILE A 166 -37.66 15.86 -0.02
C ILE A 166 -36.89 15.93 1.31
N LYS A 167 -37.58 15.78 2.46
CA LYS A 167 -36.96 15.78 3.78
C LYS A 167 -36.03 14.58 3.99
N LEU A 168 -36.42 13.40 3.50
CA LEU A 168 -35.64 12.17 3.57
C LEU A 168 -34.41 12.23 2.65
N ARG A 169 -34.62 12.55 1.37
CA ARG A 169 -33.58 12.73 0.36
C ARG A 169 -32.52 13.70 0.82
N ASP A 170 -32.93 14.84 1.40
CA ASP A 170 -31.98 15.86 1.84
C ASP A 170 -31.08 15.39 3.00
N LYS A 171 -31.52 14.36 3.74
CA LYS A 171 -30.77 13.69 4.81
C LYS A 171 -30.10 12.37 4.37
N CYS A 172 -30.09 12.04 3.07
CA CYS A 172 -29.46 10.83 2.54
C CYS A 172 -28.02 10.66 3.06
N TRP A 173 -27.72 9.51 3.68
CA TRP A 173 -26.44 9.29 4.33
C TRP A 173 -25.29 9.23 3.32
N ILE A 174 -25.49 8.62 2.14
CA ILE A 174 -24.46 8.56 1.09
C ILE A 174 -24.07 9.98 0.63
N GLN A 175 -25.06 10.81 0.31
CA GLN A 175 -24.83 12.15 -0.21
C GLN A 175 -24.14 13.06 0.82
N ASN A 176 -24.51 12.92 2.09
CA ASN A 176 -24.00 13.76 3.17
C ASN A 176 -22.69 13.27 3.80
N LEU A 177 -22.37 11.97 3.74
CA LEU A 177 -21.18 11.39 4.39
C LEU A 177 -20.11 10.94 3.41
N TRP A 178 -20.49 10.57 2.19
CA TRP A 178 -19.59 9.95 1.22
C TRP A 178 -19.29 10.88 0.04
N SER A 179 -19.62 10.49 -1.19
CA SER A 179 -18.96 11.06 -2.36
C SER A 179 -19.86 11.34 -3.56
N SER A 180 -19.46 12.37 -4.30
CA SER A 180 -19.74 12.58 -5.72
C SER A 180 -18.84 11.69 -6.56
N SER A 181 -19.21 11.44 -7.81
CA SER A 181 -18.40 10.61 -8.71
C SER A 181 -18.35 11.15 -10.14
N ILE A 182 -17.30 10.76 -10.87
CA ILE A 182 -17.17 10.92 -12.31
C ILE A 182 -17.17 9.53 -12.95
N THR A 183 -17.99 9.34 -13.98
CA THR A 183 -17.99 8.16 -14.87
C THR A 183 -17.67 8.59 -16.30
N PRO A 184 -17.55 7.66 -17.27
CA PRO A 184 -17.43 8.05 -18.67
C PRO A 184 -18.58 8.93 -19.19
N LYS A 185 -19.75 8.92 -18.52
CA LYS A 185 -20.93 9.69 -18.91
C LYS A 185 -21.01 11.07 -18.24
N GLY A 186 -20.03 11.47 -17.43
CA GLY A 186 -19.95 12.81 -16.86
C GLY A 186 -19.74 12.84 -15.35
N ALA A 187 -19.91 14.03 -14.77
CA ALA A 187 -19.77 14.29 -13.35
C ALA A 187 -21.14 14.31 -12.63
N PHE A 188 -21.20 13.70 -11.45
CA PHE A 188 -22.42 13.51 -10.69
C PHE A 188 -22.28 13.98 -9.25
N PHE A 189 -23.36 14.53 -8.68
CA PHE A 189 -23.40 14.97 -7.27
C PHE A 189 -23.35 13.81 -6.25
N CYS A 190 -23.53 12.57 -6.71
CA CYS A 190 -23.61 11.36 -5.89
C CYS A 190 -23.13 10.15 -6.69
N GLU A 191 -22.32 9.30 -6.05
CA GLU A 191 -21.80 8.08 -6.68
C GLU A 191 -22.86 7.02 -7.02
N VAL A 192 -23.95 6.94 -6.26
CA VAL A 192 -25.05 6.00 -6.57
C VAL A 192 -25.91 6.54 -7.72
N ALA A 193 -26.05 7.85 -7.84
CA ALA A 193 -26.71 8.44 -9.01
C ALA A 193 -25.91 8.16 -10.29
N ALA A 194 -24.59 8.28 -10.22
CA ALA A 194 -23.67 7.90 -11.29
C ALA A 194 -23.80 6.41 -11.68
N SER A 195 -23.84 5.50 -10.71
CA SER A 195 -23.94 4.07 -10.99
C SER A 195 -25.31 3.66 -11.54
N LEU A 196 -26.40 4.29 -11.09
CA LEU A 196 -27.74 4.11 -11.65
C LEU A 196 -27.84 4.63 -13.09
N ASP A 197 -27.21 5.77 -13.40
CA ASP A 197 -27.14 6.29 -14.78
C ASP A 197 -26.40 5.32 -15.71
N MET A 198 -25.30 4.71 -15.23
CA MET A 198 -24.60 3.66 -15.98
C MET A 198 -25.46 2.40 -16.15
N LEU A 199 -26.16 1.98 -15.10
CA LEU A 199 -26.96 0.74 -15.10
C LEU A 199 -28.16 0.82 -16.05
N PHE A 200 -28.86 1.95 -16.09
CA PHE A 200 -30.08 2.13 -16.88
C PHE A 200 -29.88 2.94 -18.16
N ASP A 201 -28.64 3.09 -18.59
CA ASP A 201 -28.25 3.90 -19.75
C ASP A 201 -28.92 5.29 -19.77
N GLY A 202 -28.77 6.01 -18.65
CA GLY A 202 -29.33 7.34 -18.47
C GLY A 202 -28.73 8.42 -19.38
N PRO A 203 -29.16 9.70 -19.27
CA PRO A 203 -28.65 10.76 -20.14
C PRO A 203 -27.21 11.19 -19.84
N GLY A 204 -26.59 10.71 -18.76
CA GLY A 204 -25.28 11.15 -18.31
C GLY A 204 -25.33 12.28 -17.28
N GLY A 205 -24.14 12.64 -16.81
CA GLY A 205 -23.91 13.67 -15.79
C GLY A 205 -23.61 15.03 -16.39
N TRP A 206 -23.13 15.95 -15.55
CA TRP A 206 -22.60 17.22 -16.03
C TRP A 206 -21.33 17.01 -16.87
N PRO A 207 -21.00 17.95 -17.77
CA PRO A 207 -19.70 17.97 -18.43
C PRO A 207 -18.54 17.91 -17.43
N ILE A 208 -17.50 17.17 -17.76
CA ILE A 208 -16.27 17.05 -16.97
C ILE A 208 -15.39 18.27 -17.27
N GLU A 209 -15.65 19.36 -16.57
CA GLU A 209 -15.01 20.66 -16.77
C GLU A 209 -14.49 21.22 -15.44
N PRO A 210 -13.45 22.07 -15.44
CA PRO A 210 -12.98 22.71 -14.21
C PRO A 210 -14.14 23.33 -13.42
N ASP A 211 -14.06 23.19 -12.09
CA ASP A 211 -15.02 23.76 -11.14
C ASP A 211 -16.44 23.17 -11.14
N TRP A 212 -16.73 22.09 -11.88
CA TRP A 212 -18.04 21.41 -11.80
C TRP A 212 -18.41 21.02 -10.35
N TRP A 213 -17.41 20.71 -9.53
CA TRP A 213 -17.57 20.31 -8.13
C TRP A 213 -18.03 21.44 -7.22
N LYS A 214 -18.05 22.69 -7.68
CA LYS A 214 -18.57 23.85 -6.93
C LYS A 214 -20.08 23.98 -6.98
N ARG A 215 -20.77 23.16 -7.79
CA ARG A 215 -22.23 23.19 -7.92
C ARG A 215 -22.91 22.95 -6.57
N THR A 216 -23.98 23.69 -6.34
CA THR A 216 -24.78 23.64 -5.12
C THR A 216 -25.97 22.68 -5.28
N PRO A 217 -26.61 22.25 -4.18
CA PRO A 217 -27.80 21.39 -4.26
C PRO A 217 -28.93 21.93 -5.16
N ALA A 218 -29.07 23.27 -5.27
CA ALA A 218 -30.05 23.89 -6.16
C ALA A 218 -29.77 23.64 -7.65
N GLU A 219 -28.52 23.32 -8.00
CA GLU A 219 -28.06 23.07 -9.38
C GLU A 219 -28.06 21.57 -9.74
N PHE A 220 -28.46 20.67 -8.82
CA PHE A 220 -28.49 19.22 -9.06
C PHE A 220 -29.48 18.82 -10.16
N GLY A 221 -30.56 19.59 -10.31
CA GLY A 221 -31.50 19.48 -11.43
C GLY A 221 -31.95 18.04 -11.70
N ASP A 222 -31.87 17.64 -12.97
CA ASP A 222 -32.35 16.34 -13.44
C ASP A 222 -31.63 15.14 -12.83
N GLN A 223 -30.40 15.29 -12.29
CA GLN A 223 -29.72 14.18 -11.64
C GLN A 223 -30.48 13.68 -10.39
N LEU A 224 -31.30 14.54 -9.77
CA LEU A 224 -32.12 14.17 -8.61
C LEU A 224 -33.15 13.08 -8.91
N LYS A 225 -33.50 12.86 -10.19
CA LYS A 225 -34.39 11.75 -10.57
C LYS A 225 -33.86 10.38 -10.16
N TRP A 226 -32.52 10.24 -10.06
CA TRP A 226 -31.90 8.99 -9.60
C TRP A 226 -32.17 8.72 -8.12
N CYS A 227 -32.36 9.77 -7.32
CA CYS A 227 -32.77 9.59 -5.92
C CYS A 227 -34.14 8.92 -5.82
N GLU A 228 -35.06 9.17 -6.75
CA GLU A 228 -36.41 8.57 -6.75
C GLU A 228 -36.39 7.04 -6.85
N LEU A 229 -35.30 6.50 -7.39
CA LEU A 229 -35.06 5.07 -7.65
C LEU A 229 -34.05 4.45 -6.67
N CYS A 230 -33.61 5.23 -5.67
CA CYS A 230 -32.54 4.86 -4.77
C CYS A 230 -33.03 4.70 -3.33
N GLY A 231 -32.77 3.53 -2.75
CA GLY A 231 -33.13 3.19 -1.38
C GLY A 231 -32.26 3.84 -0.30
N ALA A 232 -31.15 4.51 -0.65
CA ALA A 232 -30.15 4.99 0.32
C ALA A 232 -30.72 5.93 1.40
N ALA A 233 -31.67 6.80 1.05
CA ALA A 233 -32.30 7.72 2.00
C ALA A 233 -33.46 7.09 2.81
N LEU A 234 -33.80 5.84 2.53
CA LEU A 234 -34.98 5.14 3.03
C LEU A 234 -34.60 4.11 4.11
N GLN A 235 -35.56 3.75 4.96
CA GLN A 235 -35.40 2.64 5.91
C GLN A 235 -35.85 1.35 5.20
N VAL A 236 -34.92 0.61 4.62
CA VAL A 236 -35.20 -0.55 3.76
C VAL A 236 -34.40 -1.77 4.22
N PRO A 237 -34.75 -2.99 3.75
CA PRO A 237 -34.03 -4.19 4.12
C PRO A 237 -32.52 -4.09 3.91
N ARG A 238 -31.81 -4.89 4.71
CA ARG A 238 -30.37 -5.11 4.58
C ARG A 238 -30.15 -6.61 4.50
N ARG A 239 -29.14 -7.01 3.74
CA ARG A 239 -28.73 -8.41 3.67
C ARG A 239 -27.22 -8.55 3.59
N ARG A 240 -26.73 -9.77 3.74
CA ARG A 240 -25.30 -10.04 3.64
C ARG A 240 -24.85 -9.84 2.19
N ALA A 241 -23.77 -9.11 2.01
CA ALA A 241 -23.12 -8.85 0.73
C ALA A 241 -22.80 -10.14 -0.04
N ASN A 242 -22.39 -11.21 0.65
CA ASN A 242 -21.98 -12.47 0.04
C ASN A 242 -23.15 -13.39 -0.39
N GLU A 243 -24.41 -13.01 -0.13
CA GLU A 243 -25.57 -13.70 -0.70
C GLU A 243 -25.74 -13.43 -2.21
N GLU A 244 -25.03 -12.42 -2.73
CA GLU A 244 -24.98 -12.02 -4.13
C GLU A 244 -26.35 -11.83 -4.79
N THR A 245 -27.36 -11.50 -3.99
CA THR A 245 -28.77 -11.34 -4.37
C THR A 245 -29.20 -9.95 -3.97
N ASP A 246 -29.92 -9.22 -4.81
CA ASP A 246 -30.33 -7.84 -4.51
C ASP A 246 -31.79 -7.79 -4.08
N ASP A 247 -32.09 -7.00 -3.04
CA ASP A 247 -33.47 -6.70 -2.64
C ASP A 247 -33.93 -5.48 -3.43
N VAL A 248 -35.02 -5.63 -4.19
CA VAL A 248 -35.50 -4.59 -5.11
C VAL A 248 -36.97 -4.33 -4.95
N SER A 249 -37.41 -3.10 -5.23
CA SER A 249 -38.84 -2.79 -5.30
C SER A 249 -39.45 -3.24 -6.65
N PRO A 250 -40.78 -3.38 -6.76
CA PRO A 250 -41.44 -3.80 -8.00
C PRO A 250 -41.03 -2.98 -9.24
N THR A 251 -41.03 -1.65 -9.14
CA THR A 251 -40.61 -0.76 -10.24
C THR A 251 -39.15 -1.02 -10.65
N MET A 252 -38.28 -1.29 -9.69
CA MET A 252 -36.87 -1.56 -9.95
C MET A 252 -36.64 -2.93 -10.58
N PHE A 253 -37.42 -3.93 -10.19
CA PHE A 253 -37.40 -5.24 -10.83
C PHE A 253 -37.76 -5.16 -12.32
N GLU A 254 -38.80 -4.39 -12.67
CA GLU A 254 -39.18 -4.15 -14.06
C GLU A 254 -38.06 -3.47 -14.85
N LYS A 255 -37.45 -2.43 -14.27
CA LYS A 255 -36.32 -1.72 -14.88
C LYS A 255 -35.10 -2.63 -15.10
N LEU A 256 -34.75 -3.46 -14.12
CA LEU A 256 -33.64 -4.41 -14.23
C LEU A 256 -33.91 -5.47 -15.30
N THR A 257 -35.16 -5.95 -15.39
CA THR A 257 -35.59 -6.88 -16.44
C THR A 257 -35.45 -6.24 -17.82
N ALA A 258 -35.93 -5.01 -17.98
CA ALA A 258 -35.82 -4.26 -19.23
C ALA A 258 -34.35 -3.94 -19.60
N ALA A 259 -33.50 -3.68 -18.60
CA ALA A 259 -32.06 -3.47 -18.78
C ALA A 259 -31.28 -4.77 -19.03
N ASN A 260 -31.96 -5.92 -19.07
CA ASN A 260 -31.34 -7.22 -19.24
C ASN A 260 -30.23 -7.46 -18.19
N SER A 261 -30.54 -7.26 -16.91
CA SER A 261 -29.60 -7.45 -15.80
C SER A 261 -29.21 -8.93 -15.64
N PRO A 262 -27.91 -9.30 -15.60
CA PRO A 262 -27.47 -10.68 -15.40
C PRO A 262 -28.02 -11.29 -14.12
N LYS A 263 -27.96 -10.57 -12.99
CA LYS A 263 -28.55 -11.04 -11.72
C LYS A 263 -30.05 -11.34 -11.83
N THR A 264 -30.79 -10.58 -12.64
CA THR A 264 -32.22 -10.85 -12.86
C THR A 264 -32.43 -12.13 -13.66
N ARG A 265 -31.65 -12.34 -14.73
CA ARG A 265 -31.68 -13.58 -15.52
C ARG A 265 -31.25 -14.82 -14.71
N GLU A 266 -30.34 -14.63 -13.78
CA GLU A 266 -29.82 -15.66 -12.88
C GLU A 266 -30.70 -15.89 -11.63
N HIS A 267 -31.87 -15.25 -11.55
CA HIS A 267 -32.78 -15.31 -10.38
C HIS A 267 -32.14 -14.90 -9.05
N ARG A 268 -31.19 -13.95 -9.11
CA ARG A 268 -30.50 -13.35 -7.95
C ARG A 268 -31.04 -11.98 -7.59
N VAL A 269 -32.36 -11.84 -7.67
CA VAL A 269 -33.09 -10.64 -7.31
C VAL A 269 -34.34 -11.03 -6.54
N GLU A 270 -34.55 -10.41 -5.38
CA GLU A 270 -35.71 -10.62 -4.53
C GLU A 270 -36.57 -9.36 -4.52
N VAL A 271 -37.82 -9.50 -4.97
CA VAL A 271 -38.76 -8.38 -4.99
C VAL A 271 -39.38 -8.23 -3.61
N ILE A 272 -39.11 -7.11 -2.95
CA ILE A 272 -39.61 -6.86 -1.60
C ILE A 272 -41.12 -6.56 -1.64
N ASN A 273 -41.84 -7.01 -0.61
CA ASN A 273 -43.23 -6.61 -0.42
C ASN A 273 -43.28 -5.18 0.10
N THR A 274 -43.80 -4.26 -0.70
CA THR A 274 -43.93 -2.85 -0.33
C THR A 274 -45.31 -2.49 0.21
N THR A 275 -46.27 -3.41 0.16
CA THR A 275 -47.61 -3.20 0.72
C THR A 275 -47.54 -3.16 2.24
N GLY A 276 -48.04 -2.08 2.86
CA GLY A 276 -47.99 -1.92 4.31
C GLY A 276 -46.57 -1.65 4.84
N TYR A 277 -45.70 -1.09 3.99
CA TYR A 277 -44.36 -0.66 4.39
C TYR A 277 -44.36 0.12 5.71
N ASN A 278 -43.53 -0.34 6.65
CA ASN A 278 -43.32 0.33 7.93
C ASN A 278 -41.81 0.61 8.11
N PRO A 279 -41.38 1.88 8.11
CA PRO A 279 -39.97 2.24 8.25
C PRO A 279 -39.36 1.82 9.60
N GLU A 280 -40.18 1.68 10.65
CA GLU A 280 -39.69 1.28 11.97
C GLU A 280 -39.16 -0.16 11.99
N THR A 281 -39.63 -1.02 11.07
CA THR A 281 -39.14 -2.41 10.92
C THR A 281 -37.67 -2.47 10.51
N TYR A 282 -37.20 -1.46 9.77
CA TYR A 282 -35.85 -1.43 9.18
C TYR A 282 -34.94 -0.40 9.84
N LYS A 283 -35.41 0.22 10.93
CA LYS A 283 -34.74 1.32 11.58
C LYS A 283 -33.35 0.91 12.03
N CYS A 284 -32.36 1.55 11.45
CA CYS A 284 -30.97 1.41 11.86
C CYS A 284 -30.37 2.78 12.16
N LYS A 285 -29.42 2.84 13.09
CA LYS A 285 -28.62 4.03 13.34
C LYS A 285 -27.52 4.08 12.28
N PRO A 286 -27.50 5.07 11.37
CA PRO A 286 -26.43 5.17 10.37
C PRO A 286 -25.10 5.50 11.05
N SER A 287 -24.03 4.86 10.61
CA SER A 287 -22.65 5.19 10.91
C SER A 287 -21.80 5.03 9.65
N ASN A 288 -20.54 5.46 9.68
CA ASN A 288 -19.67 5.36 8.50
C ASN A 288 -19.32 3.90 8.15
N GLU A 289 -19.36 3.01 9.14
CA GLU A 289 -18.90 1.62 9.04
C GLU A 289 -20.00 0.62 9.39
N TRP A 290 -21.26 1.07 9.42
CA TRP A 290 -22.42 0.30 9.85
C TRP A 290 -22.68 -1.00 9.08
N TYR A 291 -22.03 -1.20 7.94
CA TYR A 291 -22.09 -2.45 7.17
C TYR A 291 -21.15 -3.53 7.70
N LEU A 292 -20.12 -3.17 8.48
CA LEU A 292 -19.23 -4.12 9.14
C LEU A 292 -19.80 -4.55 10.51
N PRO A 293 -19.62 -5.81 10.91
CA PRO A 293 -19.95 -6.25 12.27
C PRO A 293 -19.21 -5.39 13.29
N GLU A 294 -19.95 -4.86 14.27
CA GLU A 294 -19.40 -4.02 15.36
C GLU A 294 -18.65 -2.76 14.87
N GLU A 295 -18.80 -2.38 13.60
CA GLU A 295 -18.06 -1.25 12.98
C GLU A 295 -16.53 -1.43 13.00
N ASP A 296 -16.06 -2.68 13.07
CA ASP A 296 -14.64 -3.01 13.18
C ASP A 296 -13.95 -3.08 11.81
N ASN A 297 -13.11 -2.08 11.54
CA ASN A 297 -12.34 -1.97 10.30
C ASN A 297 -11.31 -3.10 10.10
N LYS A 298 -10.91 -3.81 11.17
CA LYS A 298 -9.99 -4.97 11.05
C LYS A 298 -10.59 -6.10 10.24
N GLN A 299 -11.92 -6.16 10.16
CA GLN A 299 -12.62 -7.23 9.47
C GLN A 299 -12.76 -6.99 7.96
N ARG A 300 -12.21 -5.89 7.44
CA ARG A 300 -12.20 -5.56 6.01
C ARG A 300 -11.29 -6.46 5.18
N ILE A 301 -10.24 -6.98 5.80
CA ILE A 301 -9.29 -7.89 5.15
C ILE A 301 -9.21 -9.11 6.04
N ASN A 302 -9.59 -10.27 5.51
CA ASN A 302 -9.48 -11.51 6.24
C ASN A 302 -8.02 -11.92 6.38
N GLY A 303 -7.62 -12.34 7.58
CA GLY A 303 -6.25 -12.81 7.85
C GLY A 303 -5.83 -14.04 7.03
N THR A 304 -6.78 -14.76 6.42
CA THR A 304 -6.50 -15.86 5.48
C THR A 304 -6.41 -15.40 4.02
N ASN A 305 -6.53 -14.10 3.74
CA ASN A 305 -6.36 -13.57 2.40
C ASN A 305 -4.87 -13.55 2.04
N HIS A 306 -4.46 -14.59 1.31
CA HIS A 306 -3.07 -14.75 0.90
C HIS A 306 -2.76 -14.19 -0.51
N SER A 307 -3.64 -13.35 -1.08
CA SER A 307 -3.47 -12.81 -2.44
C SER A 307 -2.21 -11.92 -2.59
N LEU A 308 -1.71 -11.38 -1.48
CA LEU A 308 -0.52 -10.53 -1.42
C LEU A 308 0.77 -11.29 -1.11
N TYR A 309 0.69 -12.58 -0.80
CA TYR A 309 1.85 -13.38 -0.43
C TYR A 309 2.44 -14.05 -1.68
N PRO A 310 3.78 -14.15 -1.78
CA PRO A 310 4.43 -14.93 -2.83
C PRO A 310 3.89 -16.37 -2.85
N GLN A 311 3.33 -16.78 -3.99
CA GLN A 311 2.86 -18.16 -4.19
C GLN A 311 3.96 -19.03 -4.81
N HIS A 312 4.73 -18.44 -5.72
CA HIS A 312 5.79 -19.08 -6.47
C HIS A 312 7.08 -18.30 -6.33
N ILE A 313 8.19 -19.03 -6.20
CA ILE A 313 9.53 -18.47 -6.20
C ILE A 313 10.38 -19.41 -7.05
N ASP A 314 10.96 -18.88 -8.11
CA ASP A 314 11.94 -19.56 -8.95
C ASP A 314 13.35 -19.26 -8.44
N ALA A 315 14.33 -20.10 -8.80
CA ALA A 315 15.72 -19.89 -8.44
C ALA A 315 16.64 -19.92 -9.67
N ILE A 316 17.67 -19.06 -9.63
CA ILE A 316 18.82 -19.10 -10.53
C ILE A 316 20.04 -19.32 -9.66
N ILE A 317 20.72 -20.45 -9.83
CA ILE A 317 22.01 -20.71 -9.18
C ILE A 317 23.10 -20.36 -10.18
N VAL A 318 24.00 -19.47 -9.78
CA VAL A 318 25.11 -19.02 -10.63
C VAL A 318 26.40 -19.65 -10.15
N SER A 319 27.07 -20.37 -11.04
CA SER A 319 28.34 -21.05 -10.74
C SER A 319 29.38 -20.74 -11.80
N ARG A 320 30.57 -20.39 -11.34
CA ARG A 320 31.72 -20.11 -12.22
C ARG A 320 32.74 -21.25 -12.25
N ASN A 321 32.67 -22.16 -11.28
CA ASN A 321 33.69 -23.18 -11.08
C ASN A 321 33.10 -24.60 -11.02
N GLY A 322 31.78 -24.77 -10.98
CA GLY A 322 31.05 -26.05 -10.98
C GLY A 322 31.21 -26.90 -9.70
N LYS A 323 32.25 -26.63 -8.91
CA LYS A 323 32.54 -27.31 -7.65
C LYS A 323 31.47 -26.90 -6.64
N THR A 324 30.86 -27.87 -5.94
CA THR A 324 29.77 -27.70 -4.94
C THR A 324 28.34 -27.41 -5.43
N ILE A 325 28.08 -27.30 -6.74
CA ILE A 325 26.72 -26.95 -7.21
C ILE A 325 25.67 -28.03 -6.97
N GLN A 326 26.05 -29.31 -6.95
CA GLN A 326 25.08 -30.42 -6.89
C GLN A 326 24.25 -30.43 -5.60
N HIS A 327 24.88 -30.15 -4.45
CA HIS A 327 24.19 -30.11 -3.16
C HIS A 327 23.22 -28.93 -3.07
N LEU A 328 23.65 -27.74 -3.51
CA LEU A 328 22.78 -26.57 -3.58
C LEU A 328 21.64 -26.77 -4.57
N ALA A 329 21.91 -27.34 -5.75
CA ALA A 329 20.91 -27.64 -6.75
C ALA A 329 19.81 -28.57 -6.22
N GLN A 330 20.19 -29.63 -5.48
CA GLN A 330 19.23 -30.52 -4.84
C GLN A 330 18.40 -29.80 -3.76
N SER A 331 19.06 -29.06 -2.87
CA SER A 331 18.37 -28.29 -1.82
C SER A 331 17.44 -27.20 -2.38
N ALA A 332 17.82 -26.58 -3.49
CA ALA A 332 17.01 -25.59 -4.19
C ALA A 332 15.81 -26.25 -4.89
N ALA A 333 16.00 -27.40 -5.51
CA ALA A 333 14.92 -28.13 -6.18
C ALA A 333 13.80 -28.56 -5.22
N GLU A 334 14.13 -28.81 -3.95
CA GLU A 334 13.15 -29.11 -2.90
C GLU A 334 12.35 -27.89 -2.43
N GLN A 335 12.82 -26.67 -2.70
CA GLN A 335 12.29 -25.44 -2.09
C GLN A 335 11.72 -24.45 -3.11
N PHE A 336 12.23 -24.43 -4.33
CA PHE A 336 11.84 -23.50 -5.39
C PHE A 336 11.03 -24.20 -6.49
N THR A 337 10.24 -23.41 -7.21
CA THR A 337 9.31 -23.92 -8.23
C THR A 337 10.08 -24.43 -9.45
N ASN A 338 10.86 -23.57 -10.09
CA ASN A 338 11.82 -23.92 -11.12
C ASN A 338 13.22 -23.48 -10.71
N VAL A 339 14.23 -24.22 -11.13
CA VAL A 339 15.64 -23.90 -10.85
C VAL A 339 16.42 -23.86 -12.17
N ILE A 340 17.17 -22.79 -12.41
CA ILE A 340 18.15 -22.72 -13.49
C ILE A 340 19.55 -22.77 -12.89
N LEU A 341 20.35 -23.73 -13.33
CA LEU A 341 21.79 -23.77 -13.07
C LEU A 341 22.49 -23.03 -14.21
N ALA A 342 22.91 -21.79 -13.94
CA ALA A 342 23.59 -20.93 -14.90
C ALA A 342 25.11 -21.07 -14.72
N LEU A 343 25.76 -21.70 -15.70
CA LEU A 343 27.16 -22.13 -15.65
C LEU A 343 27.99 -21.45 -16.73
N ASN A 344 29.23 -21.06 -16.42
CA ASN A 344 30.19 -20.58 -17.43
C ASN A 344 30.98 -21.72 -18.13
N SER A 345 30.83 -22.96 -17.67
CA SER A 345 31.44 -24.16 -18.23
C SER A 345 30.51 -25.36 -18.05
N ASN A 346 30.66 -26.39 -18.88
CA ASN A 346 29.90 -27.63 -18.69
C ASN A 346 30.26 -28.26 -17.34
N PRO A 347 29.27 -28.78 -16.58
CA PRO A 347 29.55 -29.40 -15.32
C PRO A 347 30.06 -30.82 -15.56
N ASP A 348 31.30 -31.11 -15.16
CA ASP A 348 31.91 -32.43 -15.37
C ASP A 348 31.22 -33.56 -14.58
N ASP A 349 30.54 -33.22 -13.47
CA ASP A 349 30.07 -34.19 -12.45
C ASP A 349 28.55 -34.18 -12.18
N MET A 350 27.74 -33.47 -12.97
CA MET A 350 26.32 -33.31 -12.63
C MET A 350 25.48 -34.54 -13.01
N LYS A 351 25.24 -35.43 -12.04
CA LYS A 351 24.42 -36.64 -12.22
C LYS A 351 22.94 -36.35 -11.97
N HIS A 352 22.11 -36.59 -12.98
CA HIS A 352 20.65 -36.64 -12.94
C HIS A 352 19.98 -35.54 -12.09
N PRO A 353 19.90 -34.29 -12.61
CA PRO A 353 19.22 -33.21 -11.90
C PRO A 353 17.72 -33.53 -11.74
N ALA A 354 17.11 -33.01 -10.67
CA ALA A 354 15.66 -33.12 -10.47
C ALA A 354 14.89 -32.53 -11.67
N SER A 355 13.64 -32.98 -11.88
CA SER A 355 12.85 -32.63 -13.07
C SER A 355 12.53 -31.15 -13.22
N ASN A 356 12.57 -30.38 -12.13
CA ASN A 356 12.37 -28.93 -12.11
C ASN A 356 13.67 -28.11 -12.24
N ILE A 357 14.80 -28.77 -12.47
CA ILE A 357 16.09 -28.13 -12.72
C ILE A 357 16.37 -28.12 -14.22
N SER A 358 16.73 -26.96 -14.76
CA SER A 358 17.30 -26.81 -16.09
C SER A 358 18.73 -26.27 -16.02
N VAL A 359 19.59 -26.67 -16.96
CA VAL A 359 20.98 -26.20 -17.03
C VAL A 359 21.12 -25.25 -18.20
N LEU A 360 21.78 -24.13 -17.94
CA LEU A 360 22.16 -23.14 -18.94
C LEU A 360 23.67 -22.94 -18.88
N THR A 361 24.37 -23.34 -19.93
CA THR A 361 25.82 -23.08 -20.05
C THR A 361 26.06 -21.92 -21.00
N VAL A 362 26.74 -20.88 -20.54
CA VAL A 362 27.22 -19.76 -21.38
C VAL A 362 28.75 -19.67 -21.25
N PRO A 363 29.51 -20.27 -22.18
CA PRO A 363 30.96 -20.35 -22.09
C PRO A 363 31.62 -18.98 -21.88
N SER A 364 32.56 -18.91 -20.92
CA SER A 364 33.33 -17.68 -20.61
C SER A 364 32.48 -16.45 -20.23
N ALA A 365 31.20 -16.64 -19.87
CA ALA A 365 30.33 -15.55 -19.47
C ALA A 365 30.69 -15.00 -18.08
N SER A 366 30.49 -13.69 -17.92
CA SER A 366 30.48 -13.07 -16.59
C SER A 366 29.28 -13.56 -15.76
N ARG A 367 29.33 -13.37 -14.44
CA ARG A 367 28.20 -13.66 -13.54
C ARG A 367 26.92 -12.95 -14.01
N ASP A 368 27.05 -11.69 -14.42
CA ASP A 368 25.91 -10.89 -14.90
C ASP A 368 25.31 -11.42 -16.20
N ALA A 369 26.17 -11.82 -17.15
CA ALA A 369 25.72 -12.42 -18.40
C ALA A 369 25.02 -13.77 -18.18
N LEU A 370 25.48 -14.57 -17.20
CA LEU A 370 24.81 -15.81 -16.80
C LEU A 370 23.43 -15.54 -16.22
N ILE A 371 23.31 -14.58 -15.29
CA ILE A 371 22.02 -14.22 -14.68
C ILE A 371 21.05 -13.71 -15.75
N ALA A 372 21.51 -12.81 -16.63
CA ALA A 372 20.68 -12.28 -17.69
C ALA A 372 20.17 -13.37 -18.65
N ALA A 373 21.06 -14.29 -19.07
CA ALA A 373 20.69 -15.41 -19.92
C ALA A 373 19.70 -16.35 -19.20
N ALA A 374 19.92 -16.61 -17.91
CA ALA A 374 19.03 -17.42 -17.09
C ALA A 374 17.65 -16.79 -16.91
N VAL A 375 17.58 -15.48 -16.62
CA VAL A 375 16.30 -14.74 -16.54
C VAL A 375 15.56 -14.81 -17.87
N LYS A 376 16.26 -14.67 -19.00
CA LYS A 376 15.66 -14.79 -20.34
C LYS A 376 15.10 -16.20 -20.60
N GLN A 377 15.83 -17.24 -20.20
CA GLN A 377 15.38 -18.63 -20.34
C GLN A 377 14.21 -18.95 -19.40
N LEU A 378 14.27 -18.50 -18.15
CA LEU A 378 13.24 -18.70 -17.14
C LEU A 378 11.94 -17.99 -17.54
N ASN A 379 12.06 -16.81 -18.17
CA ASN A 379 10.93 -15.92 -18.48
C ASN A 379 9.99 -15.75 -17.27
N PRO A 380 10.53 -15.30 -16.12
CA PRO A 380 9.85 -15.39 -14.84
C PRO A 380 8.57 -14.56 -14.82
N LYS A 381 7.52 -15.13 -14.23
CA LYS A 381 6.25 -14.44 -13.97
C LYS A 381 6.02 -14.14 -12.49
N SER A 382 6.96 -14.59 -11.65
CA SER A 382 6.91 -14.47 -10.20
C SER A 382 8.29 -14.13 -9.64
N TRP A 383 8.44 -14.22 -8.32
CA TRP A 383 9.67 -13.93 -7.61
C TRP A 383 10.82 -14.83 -8.07
N VAL A 384 12.02 -14.25 -8.19
CA VAL A 384 13.24 -14.97 -8.57
C VAL A 384 14.31 -14.76 -7.50
N ALA A 385 14.79 -15.85 -6.92
CA ALA A 385 15.96 -15.88 -6.07
C ALA A 385 17.20 -16.16 -6.92
N VAL A 386 18.20 -15.28 -6.90
CA VAL A 386 19.52 -15.53 -7.48
C VAL A 386 20.45 -15.94 -6.36
N LEU A 387 21.06 -17.11 -6.50
CA LEU A 387 21.90 -17.78 -5.50
C LEU A 387 23.31 -17.97 -6.08
N ASP A 388 24.34 -17.63 -5.30
CA ASP A 388 25.71 -17.98 -5.65
C ASP A 388 26.03 -19.45 -5.26
N GLU A 389 27.01 -20.06 -5.93
CA GLU A 389 27.35 -21.49 -5.81
C GLU A 389 27.77 -21.96 -4.41
N ASP A 390 28.16 -21.05 -3.52
CA ASP A 390 28.62 -21.32 -2.15
C ASP A 390 27.53 -21.10 -1.09
N VAL A 391 26.29 -20.81 -1.51
CA VAL A 391 25.13 -20.69 -0.63
C VAL A 391 24.70 -22.05 -0.09
N VAL A 392 24.47 -22.12 1.22
CA VAL A 392 23.77 -23.25 1.87
C VAL A 392 22.39 -22.80 2.32
N LEU A 393 21.33 -23.38 1.77
CA LEU A 393 19.95 -23.05 2.17
C LEU A 393 19.52 -23.86 3.39
N SER A 394 19.00 -23.19 4.42
CA SER A 394 18.26 -23.88 5.48
C SER A 394 17.00 -24.55 4.94
N LYS A 395 16.59 -25.67 5.53
CA LYS A 395 15.31 -26.32 5.21
C LYS A 395 14.14 -25.36 5.43
N GLY A 396 13.28 -25.21 4.43
CA GLY A 396 12.08 -24.34 4.48
C GLY A 396 12.36 -22.86 4.25
N PHE A 397 13.52 -22.49 3.71
CA PHE A 397 13.87 -21.11 3.36
C PHE A 397 12.82 -20.47 2.46
N ALA A 398 12.46 -21.13 1.35
CA ALA A 398 11.44 -20.60 0.44
C ALA A 398 10.07 -20.47 1.12
N ASP A 399 9.70 -21.42 1.97
CA ASP A 399 8.43 -21.35 2.72
C ASP A 399 8.42 -20.19 3.71
N GLN A 400 9.56 -19.84 4.31
CA GLN A 400 9.65 -18.64 5.14
C GLN A 400 9.46 -17.38 4.31
N LEU A 401 10.03 -17.27 3.10
CA LEU A 401 9.81 -16.12 2.21
C LEU A 401 8.32 -15.94 1.87
N LYS A 402 7.61 -17.05 1.62
CA LYS A 402 6.16 -17.03 1.31
C LYS A 402 5.29 -16.61 2.49
N ARG A 403 5.83 -16.49 3.71
CA ARG A 403 5.11 -15.95 4.88
C ARG A 403 5.14 -14.43 4.95
N TRP A 404 5.90 -13.77 4.08
CA TRP A 404 6.01 -12.32 4.04
C TRP A 404 5.29 -11.78 2.81
N ILE A 405 4.61 -10.66 2.98
CA ILE A 405 4.17 -9.82 1.88
C ILE A 405 5.38 -9.00 1.44
N LEU A 406 5.80 -9.23 0.21
CA LEU A 406 6.97 -8.59 -0.39
C LEU A 406 6.50 -7.59 -1.45
N ASN A 407 7.09 -6.40 -1.46
CA ASN A 407 6.79 -5.39 -2.48
C ASN A 407 7.55 -5.73 -3.77
N PRO A 408 6.86 -6.03 -4.88
CA PRO A 408 7.49 -6.35 -6.17
C PRO A 408 8.44 -5.26 -6.67
N GLY A 409 8.27 -4.02 -6.23
CA GLY A 409 9.12 -2.87 -6.53
C GLY A 409 10.43 -2.80 -5.74
N CYS A 410 10.73 -3.77 -4.88
CA CYS A 410 11.97 -3.82 -4.10
C CYS A 410 12.84 -5.03 -4.48
N ILE A 411 14.15 -4.88 -4.28
CA ILE A 411 15.10 -5.99 -4.23
C ILE A 411 15.43 -6.31 -2.79
N TYR A 412 15.36 -7.59 -2.46
CA TYR A 412 15.66 -8.10 -1.12
C TYR A 412 17.01 -8.81 -1.15
N LEU A 413 17.92 -8.38 -0.28
CA LEU A 413 19.31 -8.80 -0.25
C LEU A 413 19.60 -9.59 1.02
N PHE A 414 20.34 -10.69 0.86
CA PHE A 414 20.76 -11.55 1.95
C PHE A 414 22.29 -11.57 2.01
N ASN A 415 22.84 -10.96 3.06
CA ASN A 415 24.29 -10.79 3.25
C ASN A 415 24.92 -11.94 4.07
N ARG A 416 26.26 -12.09 3.98
CA ARG A 416 27.05 -13.13 4.69
C ARG A 416 26.89 -13.14 6.23
N HIS A 417 26.44 -12.04 6.83
CA HIS A 417 26.32 -11.89 8.28
C HIS A 417 25.04 -12.44 8.90
N ASN A 418 24.27 -13.31 8.22
CA ASN A 418 23.15 -14.02 8.85
C ASN A 418 23.58 -15.01 9.98
N THR A 419 24.80 -14.88 10.49
CA THR A 419 25.46 -15.77 11.42
C THR A 419 26.18 -14.92 12.47
N TRP A 420 26.14 -15.38 13.73
CA TRP A 420 26.76 -14.82 14.94
C TRP A 420 25.91 -13.86 15.78
N GLY A 421 24.98 -14.46 16.54
CA GLY A 421 24.42 -13.84 17.74
C GLY A 421 23.29 -14.68 18.33
N LEU A 422 23.60 -15.42 19.39
CA LEU A 422 22.69 -16.24 20.22
C LEU A 422 22.19 -17.52 19.52
N GLY A 423 22.88 -18.65 19.73
CA GLY A 423 22.30 -20.01 19.76
C GLY A 423 21.56 -20.59 18.54
N HIS A 424 21.48 -19.91 17.39
CA HIS A 424 20.61 -20.32 16.28
C HIS A 424 21.37 -20.69 15.00
N ARG A 425 20.81 -21.60 14.20
CA ARG A 425 21.31 -21.98 12.87
C ARG A 425 20.89 -20.94 11.83
N PRO A 426 21.84 -20.32 11.11
CA PRO A 426 21.57 -19.40 10.01
C PRO A 426 20.77 -19.97 8.85
N LEU A 427 20.04 -19.09 8.17
CA LEU A 427 19.25 -19.43 6.97
C LEU A 427 20.11 -19.62 5.72
N ILE A 428 21.25 -18.91 5.66
CA ILE A 428 22.25 -19.00 4.60
C ILE A 428 23.65 -19.02 5.23
N HIS A 429 24.51 -19.95 4.82
CA HIS A 429 25.92 -20.02 5.23
C HIS A 429 26.86 -20.11 4.03
N THR A 430 28.09 -19.61 4.19
CA THR A 430 29.20 -19.78 3.24
C THR A 430 30.13 -20.91 3.68
N ALA A 431 30.71 -21.65 2.73
CA ALA A 431 31.66 -22.73 3.01
C ALA A 431 33.05 -22.26 3.54
N HIS A 432 33.38 -20.96 3.48
CA HIS A 432 34.72 -20.45 3.83
C HIS A 432 34.73 -19.13 4.63
N ASN A 433 35.58 -19.06 5.67
CA ASN A 433 35.85 -17.88 6.50
C ASN A 433 36.60 -16.79 5.72
N GLN A 434 35.99 -15.63 5.49
CA GLN A 434 36.67 -14.43 4.98
C GLN A 434 36.21 -13.16 5.72
N SER A 435 37.08 -12.15 5.76
CA SER A 435 37.03 -11.00 6.70
C SER A 435 35.96 -9.92 6.37
N PRO A 436 35.60 -9.06 7.35
CA PRO A 436 34.40 -8.22 7.33
C PRO A 436 34.45 -6.89 6.54
N ASP A 437 35.51 -6.53 5.82
CA ASP A 437 35.65 -5.13 5.35
C ASP A 437 35.07 -4.80 3.95
N ASP A 438 34.47 -5.76 3.22
CA ASP A 438 33.92 -5.55 1.84
C ASP A 438 32.38 -5.68 1.73
N LEU A 439 31.65 -5.15 2.73
CA LEU A 439 30.27 -5.56 3.03
C LEU A 439 29.10 -4.93 2.24
N ARG A 440 29.36 -4.08 1.25
CA ARG A 440 28.27 -3.56 0.37
C ARG A 440 28.23 -4.22 -1.02
N ALA A 441 29.24 -5.02 -1.37
CA ALA A 441 29.41 -5.53 -2.73
C ALA A 441 29.06 -7.03 -2.93
N THR A 442 28.63 -7.76 -1.89
CA THR A 442 28.56 -9.23 -1.94
C THR A 442 27.32 -9.83 -1.27
N ALA A 443 26.13 -9.50 -1.77
CA ALA A 443 24.93 -10.28 -1.44
C ALA A 443 24.99 -11.66 -2.13
N PHE A 444 24.86 -12.75 -1.36
CA PHE A 444 24.94 -14.15 -1.87
C PHE A 444 23.60 -14.68 -2.35
N CYS A 445 22.52 -14.08 -1.86
CA CYS A 445 21.18 -14.27 -2.37
C CYS A 445 20.53 -12.92 -2.58
N SER A 446 19.90 -12.74 -3.75
CA SER A 446 19.06 -11.60 -4.05
C SER A 446 17.70 -12.09 -4.54
N LEU A 447 16.63 -11.50 -4.04
CA LEU A 447 15.27 -11.82 -4.41
C LEU A 447 14.62 -10.60 -5.05
N PHE A 448 14.18 -10.75 -6.30
CA PHE A 448 13.54 -9.68 -7.06
C PHE A 448 12.29 -10.18 -7.79
N HIS A 449 11.44 -9.25 -8.21
CA HIS A 449 10.26 -9.54 -9.01
C HIS A 449 10.39 -8.91 -10.42
N PRO A 450 10.07 -9.65 -11.51
CA PRO A 450 10.20 -9.16 -12.88
C PRO A 450 9.29 -7.98 -13.21
N ARG A 451 8.20 -7.79 -12.45
CA ARG A 451 7.28 -6.66 -12.61
C ARG A 451 7.72 -5.36 -11.93
N ALA A 452 8.84 -5.34 -11.19
CA ALA A 452 9.34 -4.10 -10.61
C ALA A 452 9.49 -3.03 -11.69
N HIS A 453 9.03 -1.80 -11.47
CA HIS A 453 9.20 -0.70 -12.42
C HIS A 453 10.68 -0.53 -12.79
N ALA A 454 11.57 -0.56 -11.79
CA ALA A 454 13.01 -0.51 -11.99
C ALA A 454 13.51 -1.59 -12.96
N VAL A 455 12.88 -2.78 -12.97
CA VAL A 455 13.28 -3.91 -13.83
C VAL A 455 12.54 -3.92 -15.18
N ARG A 456 11.28 -3.48 -15.26
CA ARG A 456 10.48 -3.53 -16.49
C ARG A 456 11.06 -2.69 -17.62
N ASP A 457 11.55 -1.50 -17.31
CA ASP A 457 12.21 -0.64 -18.31
C ASP A 457 13.58 -1.22 -18.72
N LEU A 458 14.23 -1.96 -17.83
CA LEU A 458 15.47 -2.67 -18.12
C LEU A 458 15.21 -3.88 -19.02
N MET A 459 14.17 -4.67 -18.76
CA MET A 459 13.82 -5.86 -19.54
C MET A 459 13.34 -5.55 -20.96
N LYS A 460 12.74 -4.38 -21.21
CA LYS A 460 12.38 -3.92 -22.56
C LYS A 460 13.59 -3.57 -23.43
N ASN A 461 14.74 -3.25 -22.82
CA ASN A 461 15.93 -2.71 -23.48
C ASN A 461 17.11 -3.72 -23.60
N ILE A 462 16.88 -5.01 -23.34
CA ILE A 462 17.89 -6.10 -23.42
C ILE A 462 18.37 -6.38 -24.87
N SER A 463 17.98 -5.56 -25.86
CA SER A 463 18.49 -5.68 -27.24
C SER A 463 19.88 -5.08 -27.47
N SER A 464 20.45 -4.36 -26.49
CA SER A 464 21.81 -3.81 -26.58
C SER A 464 22.84 -4.67 -25.85
N SER A 465 24.08 -4.66 -26.34
CA SER A 465 25.16 -5.63 -26.11
C SER A 465 25.71 -5.74 -24.68
N ASP A 466 25.01 -5.24 -23.67
CA ASP A 466 25.34 -5.46 -22.26
C ASP A 466 24.04 -5.65 -21.45
N PRO A 467 23.72 -6.87 -21.00
CA PRO A 467 22.44 -7.11 -20.36
C PRO A 467 22.46 -6.56 -18.93
N VAL A 468 21.64 -5.54 -18.69
CA VAL A 468 21.39 -5.03 -17.34
C VAL A 468 20.87 -6.17 -16.46
N ASN A 469 21.59 -6.45 -15.38
CA ASN A 469 21.27 -7.53 -14.46
C ASN A 469 20.22 -7.07 -13.43
N PRO A 470 19.01 -7.67 -13.36
CA PRO A 470 17.96 -7.27 -12.41
C PRO A 470 18.31 -7.59 -10.95
N SER A 471 19.31 -8.44 -10.70
CA SER A 471 19.80 -8.75 -9.35
C SER A 471 20.82 -7.74 -8.80
N LYS A 472 21.27 -6.77 -9.61
CA LYS A 472 22.25 -5.76 -9.18
C LYS A 472 21.59 -4.67 -8.34
N PRO A 473 21.93 -4.52 -7.06
CA PRO A 473 21.33 -3.52 -6.18
C PRO A 473 21.43 -2.09 -6.73
N GLU A 474 22.55 -1.74 -7.38
CA GLU A 474 22.81 -0.41 -7.92
C GLU A 474 21.82 0.05 -9.01
N HIS A 475 21.07 -0.87 -9.61
CA HIS A 475 20.00 -0.56 -10.56
C HIS A 475 18.67 -0.19 -9.89
N TRP A 476 18.56 -0.39 -8.57
CA TRP A 476 17.35 -0.12 -7.82
C TRP A 476 17.41 1.26 -7.16
N PRO A 477 16.30 2.04 -7.20
CA PRO A 477 16.24 3.34 -6.56
C PRO A 477 16.59 3.28 -5.07
N ASP A 478 17.12 4.39 -4.55
CA ASP A 478 17.42 4.55 -3.14
C ASP A 478 16.20 4.20 -2.27
N GLY A 479 16.43 3.37 -1.24
CA GLY A 479 15.38 2.90 -0.34
C GLY A 479 14.54 1.73 -0.85
N LYS A 480 14.74 1.24 -2.10
CA LYS A 480 14.15 0.00 -2.64
C LYS A 480 15.10 -1.20 -2.61
N GLN A 481 16.30 -1.01 -2.04
CA GLN A 481 17.24 -2.08 -1.70
C GLN A 481 17.08 -2.43 -0.21
N ILE A 482 16.60 -3.64 0.08
CA ILE A 482 16.21 -4.03 1.43
C ILE A 482 17.10 -5.16 1.92
N ASP A 483 17.85 -4.91 2.99
CA ASP A 483 18.61 -5.95 3.69
C ASP A 483 17.67 -6.80 4.56
N MET A 484 17.64 -8.10 4.29
CA MET A 484 16.74 -9.06 4.94
C MET A 484 17.24 -9.57 6.30
N HIS A 485 18.48 -9.24 6.71
CA HIS A 485 19.09 -9.74 7.96
C HIS A 485 18.18 -9.58 9.19
N TRP A 486 17.40 -8.50 9.27
CA TRP A 486 16.59 -8.17 10.44
C TRP A 486 15.26 -8.93 10.54
N PHE A 487 14.74 -9.45 9.43
CA PHE A 487 13.38 -10.00 9.36
C PHE A 487 13.32 -11.49 9.68
N PHE A 488 14.48 -12.15 9.80
CA PHE A 488 14.58 -13.58 10.09
C PHE A 488 15.07 -13.89 11.51
N LEU A 489 15.04 -12.89 12.40
CA LEU A 489 15.19 -13.09 13.83
C LEU A 489 13.95 -13.83 14.37
N GLN A 490 14.10 -14.67 15.41
CA GLN A 490 12.99 -15.48 15.93
C GLN A 490 11.76 -14.62 16.30
N PRO A 491 10.52 -15.13 16.13
CA PRO A 491 9.27 -14.40 16.42
C PRO A 491 9.24 -13.76 17.82
N ASP A 492 9.78 -14.45 18.82
CA ASP A 492 9.84 -13.94 20.20
C ASP A 492 10.77 -12.73 20.33
N ALA A 493 11.93 -12.77 19.67
CA ALA A 493 12.87 -11.65 19.62
C ALA A 493 12.32 -10.47 18.80
N LEU A 494 11.51 -10.75 17.76
CA LEU A 494 10.83 -9.71 17.00
C LEU A 494 9.71 -9.05 17.82
N ALA A 495 8.90 -9.84 18.53
CA ALA A 495 7.83 -9.35 19.40
C ALA A 495 8.39 -8.51 20.56
N GLU A 496 9.44 -9.00 21.22
CA GLU A 496 10.16 -8.26 22.26
C GLU A 496 10.71 -6.95 21.72
N ARG A 497 11.35 -6.96 20.54
CA ARG A 497 11.86 -5.74 19.90
C ARG A 497 10.76 -4.81 19.40
N LYS A 498 9.60 -5.33 18.97
CA LYS A 498 8.42 -4.49 18.62
C LYS A 498 7.91 -3.79 19.87
N GLN A 499 7.86 -4.51 20.99
CA GLN A 499 7.49 -3.96 22.28
C GLN A 499 8.48 -2.87 22.73
N THR A 500 9.79 -3.15 22.70
CA THR A 500 10.82 -2.15 23.04
C THR A 500 10.76 -0.95 22.10
N GLY A 501 10.52 -1.15 20.80
CA GLY A 501 10.37 -0.07 19.83
C GLY A 501 9.17 0.85 20.14
N ARG A 502 8.03 0.27 20.55
CA ARG A 502 6.86 1.02 21.01
C ARG A 502 7.14 1.79 22.30
N GLU A 503 7.80 1.17 23.26
CA GLU A 503 8.21 1.82 24.52
C GLU A 503 9.18 2.98 24.28
N MET A 504 10.14 2.80 23.38
CA MET A 504 11.08 3.87 22.99
C MET A 504 10.38 5.01 22.25
N ALA A 505 9.42 4.72 21.38
CA ALA A 505 8.62 5.76 20.73
C ALA A 505 7.84 6.57 21.77
N ALA A 506 7.16 5.89 22.70
CA ALA A 506 6.43 6.54 23.79
C ALA A 506 7.38 7.36 24.68
N HIS A 507 8.56 6.83 25.01
CA HIS A 507 9.57 7.54 25.77
C HIS A 507 10.08 8.79 25.05
N ALA A 508 10.43 8.66 23.76
CA ALA A 508 10.94 9.78 22.97
C ALA A 508 9.90 10.92 22.86
N VAL A 509 8.61 10.57 22.69
CA VAL A 509 7.50 11.52 22.72
C VAL A 509 7.39 12.19 24.10
N SER A 510 7.38 11.42 25.18
CA SER A 510 7.25 11.93 26.54
C SER A 510 8.42 12.84 26.93
N LEU A 511 9.65 12.45 26.59
CA LEU A 511 10.83 13.25 26.83
C LEU A 511 10.78 14.54 26.00
N TRP A 512 10.38 14.47 24.73
CA TRP A 512 10.24 15.67 23.90
C TRP A 512 9.21 16.65 24.47
N GLN A 513 8.05 16.16 24.91
CA GLN A 513 7.03 16.98 25.57
C GLN A 513 7.60 17.67 26.83
N ALA A 514 8.25 16.91 27.71
CA ALA A 514 8.86 17.46 28.92
C ALA A 514 9.95 18.51 28.61
N LEU A 515 10.72 18.32 27.54
CA LEU A 515 11.71 19.30 27.10
C LEU A 515 11.03 20.56 26.57
N GLN A 516 9.95 20.45 25.79
CA GLN A 516 9.22 21.61 25.26
C GLN A 516 8.60 22.46 26.39
N ASP A 517 8.21 21.85 27.50
CA ASP A 517 7.72 22.57 28.68
C ASP A 517 8.81 23.40 29.36
N CYS A 518 10.06 22.95 29.28
CA CYS A 518 11.21 23.57 29.95
C CYS A 518 12.06 24.46 29.03
N HIS A 519 12.01 24.23 27.72
CA HIS A 519 12.95 24.76 26.74
C HIS A 519 12.22 25.22 25.48
N ARG A 520 12.55 26.43 25.01
CA ARG A 520 11.85 27.03 23.85
C ARG A 520 12.58 26.82 22.53
N LYS A 521 13.86 26.43 22.55
CA LYS A 521 14.70 26.32 21.36
C LYS A 521 15.54 25.04 21.40
N ILE A 522 14.92 23.94 20.99
CA ILE A 522 15.53 22.59 21.02
C ILE A 522 16.03 22.23 19.62
N ALA A 523 17.29 21.85 19.50
CA ALA A 523 17.90 21.34 18.27
C ALA A 523 18.15 19.82 18.37
N LEU A 524 18.28 19.14 17.23
CA LEU A 524 18.72 17.74 17.16
C LEU A 524 20.18 17.64 16.72
N TYR A 525 20.92 16.63 17.17
CA TYR A 525 22.24 16.29 16.63
C TYR A 525 22.22 14.89 16.03
N GLY A 526 22.51 14.82 14.73
CA GLY A 526 22.52 13.65 13.85
C GLY A 526 21.45 13.82 12.77
N ALA A 527 21.79 13.81 11.48
CA ALA A 527 20.83 13.97 10.38
C ALA A 527 20.49 12.64 9.68
N GLY A 528 20.67 11.51 10.36
CA GLY A 528 20.44 10.17 9.81
C GLY A 528 18.98 9.70 9.78
N HIS A 529 18.78 8.42 9.49
CA HIS A 529 17.45 7.79 9.45
C HIS A 529 16.69 7.90 10.79
N HIS A 530 17.42 7.88 11.91
CA HIS A 530 16.85 8.07 13.24
C HIS A 530 16.04 9.37 13.33
N THR A 531 16.65 10.47 12.90
CA THR A 531 16.06 11.81 12.94
C THR A 531 14.82 11.91 12.08
N ARG A 532 14.82 11.30 10.90
CA ARG A 532 13.64 11.27 10.02
C ARG A 532 12.45 10.56 10.69
N TRP A 533 12.70 9.42 11.31
CA TRP A 533 11.67 8.70 12.08
C TRP A 533 11.20 9.51 13.29
N PHE A 534 12.11 10.15 14.03
CA PHE A 534 11.74 10.94 15.20
C PHE A 534 10.91 12.17 14.81
N LEU A 535 11.23 12.84 13.71
CA LEU A 535 10.43 13.96 13.20
C LEU A 535 9.02 13.53 12.76
N GLN A 536 8.89 12.36 12.12
CA GLN A 536 7.57 11.79 11.81
C GLN A 536 6.77 11.49 13.09
N LEU A 537 7.44 11.00 14.13
CA LEU A 537 6.83 10.76 15.44
C LEU A 537 6.29 12.06 16.07
N LEU A 538 7.06 13.15 15.99
CA LEU A 538 6.63 14.47 16.45
C LEU A 538 5.45 14.99 15.62
N GLU A 539 5.48 14.84 14.30
CA GLU A 539 4.40 15.25 13.39
C GLU A 539 3.09 14.52 13.71
N ILE A 540 3.14 13.19 13.86
CA ILE A 540 1.98 12.36 14.21
C ILE A 540 1.38 12.80 15.55
N LYS A 541 2.22 13.08 16.54
CA LYS A 541 1.79 13.55 17.86
C LYS A 541 1.50 15.05 17.92
N LYS A 542 1.59 15.76 16.78
CA LYS A 542 1.38 17.21 16.67
C LYS A 542 2.23 18.01 17.64
N LEU A 543 3.47 17.57 17.86
CA LEU A 543 4.43 18.23 18.73
C LEU A 543 5.27 19.25 17.94
N PRO A 544 5.76 20.32 18.60
CA PRO A 544 6.62 21.29 17.93
C PRO A 544 7.89 20.65 17.37
N ALA A 545 8.24 21.06 16.15
CA ALA A 545 9.49 20.66 15.49
C ALA A 545 10.73 21.27 16.18
N PRO A 546 11.91 20.64 16.06
CA PRO A 546 13.16 21.28 16.45
C PRO A 546 13.44 22.54 15.62
N VAL A 547 14.23 23.45 16.18
CA VAL A 547 14.63 24.69 15.49
C VAL A 547 15.72 24.46 14.44
N ALA A 548 16.53 23.42 14.61
CA ALA A 548 17.62 23.04 13.71
C ALA A 548 18.01 21.57 13.91
N ILE A 549 18.72 21.02 12.92
CA ILE A 549 19.36 19.72 12.98
C ILE A 549 20.86 19.92 12.69
N PHE A 550 21.72 19.43 13.56
CA PHE A 550 23.16 19.47 13.40
C PHE A 550 23.70 18.15 12.89
N ASP A 551 24.64 18.21 11.95
CA ASP A 551 25.41 17.05 11.51
C ASP A 551 26.82 17.51 11.13
N ASP A 552 27.86 16.77 11.50
CA ASP A 552 29.25 17.15 11.16
C ASP A 552 29.50 17.06 9.65
N ASN A 553 28.73 16.24 8.91
CA ASN A 553 28.79 16.12 7.46
C ASN A 553 27.38 16.10 6.84
N PRO A 554 26.70 17.25 6.79
CA PRO A 554 25.32 17.32 6.35
C PRO A 554 25.23 17.01 4.85
N PHE A 555 24.51 15.94 4.50
CA PHE A 555 24.26 15.52 3.11
C PHE A 555 23.03 16.20 2.48
N CYS A 556 22.29 16.99 3.26
CA CYS A 556 21.12 17.73 2.82
C CYS A 556 21.05 19.09 3.53
N GLN A 557 20.32 20.04 2.96
CA GLN A 557 20.15 21.38 3.53
C GLN A 557 18.97 21.46 4.52
N GLU A 558 18.01 20.54 4.42
CA GLU A 558 16.85 20.47 5.31
C GLU A 558 16.28 19.05 5.41
N ILE A 559 15.57 18.76 6.51
CA ILE A 559 14.73 17.57 6.70
C ILE A 559 13.38 18.02 7.21
N ASN A 560 12.30 17.69 6.49
CA ASN A 560 10.92 18.11 6.82
C ASN A 560 10.78 19.64 7.06
N GLY A 561 11.48 20.45 6.26
CA GLY A 561 11.49 21.91 6.38
C GLY A 561 12.30 22.47 7.55
N ILE A 562 13.03 21.62 8.27
CA ILE A 562 13.94 22.03 9.36
C ILE A 562 15.35 22.11 8.80
N PRO A 563 16.08 23.23 9.02
CA PRO A 563 17.42 23.40 8.47
C PRO A 563 18.41 22.39 9.07
N VAL A 564 19.21 21.78 8.20
CA VAL A 564 20.34 20.92 8.56
C VAL A 564 21.63 21.68 8.32
N MET A 565 22.50 21.78 9.33
CA MET A 565 23.73 22.56 9.25
C MET A 565 24.87 21.96 10.04
N GLN A 566 26.08 22.44 9.73
CA GLN A 566 27.26 22.09 10.51
C GLN A 566 27.17 22.73 11.91
N PRO A 567 27.48 21.99 12.99
CA PRO A 567 27.44 22.50 14.35
C PRO A 567 28.26 23.78 14.55
N GLN A 568 29.38 23.91 13.84
CA GLN A 568 30.31 25.03 13.95
C GLN A 568 29.74 26.33 13.36
N THR A 569 28.76 26.23 12.47
CA THR A 569 28.12 27.39 11.82
C THR A 569 26.87 27.86 12.57
N ALA A 570 26.47 27.18 13.63
CA ALA A 570 25.23 27.46 14.35
C ALA A 570 25.35 28.74 15.20
N ASP A 571 24.36 29.62 15.10
CA ASP A 571 24.22 30.72 16.06
C ASP A 571 23.87 30.15 17.44
N ARG A 572 24.77 30.33 18.42
CA ARG A 572 24.57 29.81 19.77
C ARG A 572 23.29 30.34 20.42
N ASN A 573 22.79 31.52 20.05
CA ASN A 573 21.56 32.09 20.61
C ASN A 573 20.27 31.50 20.00
N SER A 574 20.41 30.69 18.95
CA SER A 574 19.28 30.07 18.25
C SER A 574 18.78 28.78 18.92
N PHE A 575 19.50 28.24 19.92
CA PHE A 575 19.10 27.04 20.67
C PHE A 575 19.58 27.10 22.14
N ASP A 576 18.92 26.40 23.05
CA ASP A 576 19.37 26.25 24.45
C ASP A 576 19.67 24.78 24.82
N THR A 577 19.08 23.85 24.07
CA THR A 577 19.14 22.41 24.31
C THR A 577 19.42 21.67 23.00
N VAL A 578 20.28 20.66 23.07
CA VAL A 578 20.57 19.74 21.96
C VAL A 578 20.19 18.33 22.38
N VAL A 579 19.28 17.71 21.64
CA VAL A 579 18.91 16.30 21.80
C VAL A 579 19.72 15.46 20.82
N LEU A 580 20.42 14.45 21.33
CA LEU A 580 21.18 13.50 20.51
C LEU A 580 20.20 12.55 19.82
N SER A 581 20.04 12.69 18.50
CA SER A 581 19.10 11.92 17.69
C SER A 581 19.81 10.75 17.02
N VAL A 582 20.31 9.84 17.85
CA VAL A 582 21.04 8.62 17.44
C VAL A 582 20.60 7.44 18.31
N ASP A 583 20.80 6.22 17.79
CA ASP A 583 20.59 5.01 18.59
C ASP A 583 21.60 4.94 19.76
N PRO A 584 21.23 4.28 20.88
CA PRO A 584 22.13 4.12 22.03
C PRO A 584 23.38 3.33 21.64
N GLY A 585 24.53 3.78 22.14
CA GLY A 585 25.83 3.13 21.93
C GLY A 585 26.93 4.14 21.62
N ARG A 586 28.02 3.66 21.01
CA ARG A 586 29.26 4.42 20.78
C ARG A 586 29.04 5.82 20.15
N MET A 587 28.10 5.95 19.22
CA MET A 587 27.84 7.24 18.55
C MET A 587 27.27 8.28 19.52
N THR A 588 26.48 7.87 20.51
CA THR A 588 25.91 8.78 21.53
C THR A 588 27.03 9.46 22.31
N GLU A 589 28.02 8.71 22.77
CA GLU A 589 29.17 9.27 23.51
C GLU A 589 30.06 10.16 22.65
N ILE A 590 30.26 9.81 21.36
CA ILE A 590 30.98 10.66 20.41
C ILE A 590 30.27 12.01 20.26
N LEU A 591 28.97 12.02 19.99
CA LEU A 591 28.21 13.25 19.80
C LEU A 591 28.10 14.07 21.09
N LYS A 592 27.97 13.42 22.24
CA LYS A 592 27.96 14.08 23.55
C LYS A 592 29.27 14.80 23.84
N ASN A 593 30.40 14.15 23.60
CA ASN A 593 31.71 14.79 23.74
C ASN A 593 31.88 15.92 22.73
N ARG A 594 31.39 15.73 21.50
CA ARG A 594 31.39 16.78 20.49
C ARG A 594 30.58 18.00 20.89
N CYS A 595 29.39 17.84 21.47
CA CYS A 595 28.61 18.94 22.03
C CYS A 595 29.37 19.69 23.14
N LYS A 596 30.07 18.96 24.02
CA LYS A 596 30.90 19.57 25.08
C LYS A 596 32.07 20.36 24.52
N GLU A 597 32.73 19.86 23.48
CA GLU A 597 33.82 20.57 22.80
C GLU A 597 33.33 21.87 22.16
N LEU A 598 32.18 21.82 21.48
CA LEU A 598 31.66 22.95 20.71
C LEU A 598 31.00 24.03 21.57
N TRP A 599 30.25 23.62 22.61
CA TRP A 599 29.37 24.52 23.35
C TRP A 599 29.58 24.50 24.87
N GLY A 600 30.49 23.68 25.37
CA GLY A 600 30.80 23.57 26.80
C GLY A 600 29.58 23.23 27.65
N ASN A 601 29.56 23.73 28.89
CA ASN A 601 28.43 23.55 29.82
C ASN A 601 27.28 24.53 29.55
N ALA A 602 27.42 25.43 28.56
CA ALA A 602 26.39 26.42 28.27
C ALA A 602 25.18 25.82 27.55
N CYS A 603 25.31 24.62 26.96
CA CYS A 603 24.23 23.92 26.26
C CYS A 603 23.78 22.70 27.06
N ASN A 604 22.47 22.56 27.25
CA ASN A 604 21.92 21.33 27.81
C ASN A 604 22.00 20.23 26.73
N VAL A 605 22.64 19.11 27.03
CA VAL A 605 22.77 17.98 26.10
C VAL A 605 21.94 16.83 26.63
N VAL A 606 20.95 16.40 25.86
CA VAL A 606 19.99 15.38 26.25
C VAL A 606 20.18 14.14 25.41
N GLU A 607 20.40 13.02 26.07
CA GLU A 607 20.42 11.69 25.46
C GLU A 607 18.99 11.15 25.40
N LEU A 608 18.47 10.95 24.19
CA LEU A 608 17.08 10.54 23.97
C LEU A 608 16.74 9.17 24.59
N TYR A 609 17.74 8.32 24.82
CA TYR A 609 17.55 6.92 25.21
C TYR A 609 18.49 6.45 26.32
N ARG A 610 18.92 7.36 27.21
CA ARG A 610 19.89 7.05 28.27
C ARG A 610 19.52 5.82 29.13
N GLN A 611 18.23 5.55 29.27
CA GLN A 611 17.69 4.45 30.07
C GLN A 611 17.55 3.11 29.33
N TYR A 612 17.83 3.08 28.03
CA TYR A 612 17.73 1.87 27.20
C TYR A 612 19.11 1.21 27.01
N PRO A 613 19.16 -0.11 26.88
CA PRO A 613 20.42 -0.82 26.63
C PRO A 613 21.04 -0.39 25.28
N GLU A 614 22.35 -0.64 25.11
CA GLU A 614 23.00 -0.41 23.82
C GLU A 614 22.41 -1.33 22.74
N GLY A 615 22.16 -0.79 21.54
CA GLY A 615 21.64 -1.58 20.43
C GLY A 615 20.90 -0.77 19.37
N ARG A 616 20.65 -1.40 18.21
CA ARG A 616 19.73 -0.86 17.20
C ARG A 616 18.32 -1.37 17.47
N PHE A 617 17.39 -0.43 17.59
CA PHE A 617 16.00 -0.73 17.92
C PHE A 617 15.09 -0.57 16.71
N MET A 618 13.97 -1.30 16.70
CA MET A 618 12.95 -1.12 15.67
C MET A 618 12.25 0.23 15.84
N LYS A 619 12.28 1.01 14.76
CA LYS A 619 11.66 2.33 14.68
C LYS A 619 10.19 2.17 14.31
N ILE A 620 9.33 2.20 15.33
CA ILE A 620 7.88 2.01 15.20
C ILE A 620 7.22 3.37 15.37
N LEU A 621 6.30 3.72 14.47
CA LEU A 621 5.47 4.91 14.61
C LEU A 621 4.16 4.52 15.34
N PRO A 622 3.70 5.30 16.32
CA PRO A 622 2.43 5.06 16.99
C PRO A 622 1.28 5.39 16.05
N ASN A 623 0.20 4.61 16.18
CA ASN A 623 -1.04 4.83 15.45
C ASN A 623 -1.60 6.24 15.78
N PRO A 624 -2.01 7.07 14.79
CA PRO A 624 -2.49 8.44 15.04
C PRO A 624 -3.73 8.54 15.96
N GLY A 625 -4.41 7.41 16.21
CA GLY A 625 -5.60 7.31 17.06
C GLY A 625 -5.34 7.01 18.55
N HIS A 626 -4.08 6.86 18.98
CA HIS A 626 -3.71 6.63 20.40
C HIS A 626 -2.99 7.80 21.05
#